data_AF-A0A419DEJ5-F1
#
_entry.id   AF-A0A419DEJ5-F1
#
_cell.length_a   1.000
_cell.length_b   1.000
_cell.length_c   1.000
_cell.angle_alpha   90.00
_cell.angle_beta   90.00
_cell.angle_gamma   90.00
#
_symmetry.space_group_name_H-M   'P 1'
#
loop_
_entity.id
_entity.type
_entity.pdbx_description
1 polymer ?
#
loop_
_entity_poly.entity_id
_entity_poly.type
_entity_poly.pdbx_seq_one_letter_code
_entity_poly.pdbx_strand_id
1 'polypeptide(L)'
;MRTRKRQTNKKYFLYIISLAIAIGGIALFKMNERPKAQPEVKVEKDAEVSETKKDPGPKEELPSIKDSAILPVPFTLQGPLNNLNIHEESCEEAAALMYHYFLEGQYTFGGSTVIPPQKANDEMIAMKNWQVKNYGVEPDLSIEKLGLFMQQYYGYNYNTFKNITRDDIKREVSAGNPVLVPVMTHSLKNPMYGRENTYHILVIKGYNAQNVITNDAGVRGENQEYSWDILFGAIDAQTPKMGQGREMVIVTK
;
A
#
# COMPACT_ATOMS: atom_id res chain seq x y z
N MET A 1 -30.92 47.34 -44.78
CA MET A 1 -31.59 46.17 -45.41
C MET A 1 -30.52 45.20 -45.94
N ARG A 2 -30.23 44.11 -45.22
CA ARG A 2 -29.67 42.83 -45.71
C ARG A 2 -29.39 41.88 -44.54
N THR A 3 -30.34 41.00 -44.26
CA THR A 3 -30.24 39.89 -43.31
C THR A 3 -29.51 38.71 -43.98
N ARG A 4 -28.38 38.26 -43.42
CA ARG A 4 -27.71 37.01 -43.82
C ARG A 4 -28.44 35.83 -43.18
N LYS A 5 -29.16 35.04 -43.99
CA LYS A 5 -29.71 33.74 -43.58
C LYS A 5 -28.56 32.77 -43.28
N ARG A 6 -28.59 32.17 -42.08
CA ARG A 6 -27.70 31.11 -41.64
C ARG A 6 -28.17 29.80 -42.29
N GLN A 7 -27.48 29.34 -43.31
CA GLN A 7 -27.77 28.08 -44.01
C GLN A 7 -27.09 26.94 -43.23
N THR A 8 -27.84 26.29 -42.34
CA THR A 8 -27.36 25.13 -41.58
C THR A 8 -27.39 23.88 -42.46
N ASN A 9 -26.21 23.29 -42.67
CA ASN A 9 -25.98 22.08 -43.45
C ASN A 9 -26.71 20.86 -42.85
N LYS A 10 -27.88 20.52 -43.39
CA LYS A 10 -28.68 19.32 -43.04
C LYS A 10 -27.94 17.98 -43.15
N LYS A 11 -26.77 17.95 -43.81
CA LYS A 11 -25.98 16.71 -44.01
C LYS A 11 -25.30 16.20 -42.73
N TYR A 12 -24.99 17.06 -41.76
CA TYR A 12 -24.34 16.64 -40.50
C TYR A 12 -25.31 16.13 -39.44
N PHE A 13 -26.59 16.50 -39.51
CA PHE A 13 -27.61 16.06 -38.55
C PHE A 13 -27.99 14.58 -38.73
N LEU A 14 -27.88 14.05 -39.95
CA LEU A 14 -28.16 12.64 -40.25
C LEU A 14 -27.07 11.70 -39.72
N TYR A 15 -25.80 12.13 -39.67
CA TYR A 15 -24.69 11.29 -39.16
C TYR A 15 -24.72 11.13 -37.63
N ILE A 16 -25.21 12.13 -36.89
CA ILE A 16 -25.31 12.06 -35.43
C ILE A 16 -26.44 11.09 -35.00
N ILE A 17 -27.52 11.00 -35.77
CA ILE A 17 -28.62 10.07 -35.51
C ILE A 17 -28.19 8.61 -35.79
N SER A 18 -27.39 8.36 -36.83
CA SER A 18 -26.91 7.00 -37.12
C SER A 18 -25.92 6.45 -36.09
N LEU A 19 -25.11 7.30 -35.45
CA LEU A 19 -24.15 6.86 -34.42
C LEU A 19 -24.83 6.57 -33.07
N ALA A 20 -25.88 7.32 -32.72
CA ALA A 20 -26.67 7.09 -31.50
C ALA A 20 -27.47 5.76 -31.55
N ILE A 21 -27.96 5.37 -32.72
CA ILE A 21 -28.69 4.10 -32.90
C ILE A 21 -27.73 2.89 -32.81
N ALA A 22 -26.48 3.01 -33.27
CA ALA A 22 -25.49 1.95 -33.18
C ALA A 22 -25.02 1.70 -31.73
N ILE A 23 -24.89 2.74 -30.90
CA ILE A 23 -24.49 2.60 -29.48
C ILE A 23 -25.68 2.14 -28.61
N GLY A 24 -26.89 2.64 -28.87
CA GLY A 24 -28.11 2.19 -28.18
C GLY A 24 -28.47 0.73 -28.46
N GLY A 25 -28.23 0.24 -29.68
CA GLY A 25 -28.47 -1.17 -30.06
C GLY A 25 -27.55 -2.16 -29.35
N ILE A 26 -26.29 -1.80 -29.11
CA ILE A 26 -25.32 -2.67 -28.40
C ILE A 26 -25.62 -2.74 -26.90
N ALA A 27 -26.11 -1.64 -26.30
CA ALA A 27 -26.53 -1.62 -24.89
C ALA A 27 -27.81 -2.44 -24.64
N LEU A 28 -28.76 -2.43 -25.58
CA LEU A 28 -29.99 -3.23 -25.48
C LEU A 28 -29.77 -4.74 -25.72
N PHE A 29 -28.77 -5.12 -26.52
CA PHE A 29 -28.45 -6.53 -26.76
C PHE A 29 -27.76 -7.21 -25.55
N LYS A 30 -27.10 -6.44 -24.67
CA LYS A 30 -26.42 -6.99 -23.48
C LYS A 30 -27.27 -7.02 -22.20
N MET A 31 -28.51 -6.52 -22.21
CA MET A 31 -29.41 -6.54 -21.04
C MET A 31 -30.45 -7.68 -21.06
N ASN A 32 -30.39 -8.60 -22.03
CA ASN A 32 -31.39 -9.67 -22.18
C ASN A 32 -30.91 -11.08 -21.76
N GLU A 33 -29.73 -11.22 -21.16
CA GLU A 33 -29.35 -12.47 -20.51
C GLU A 33 -29.73 -12.42 -19.02
N ARG A 34 -30.96 -12.87 -18.72
CA ARG A 34 -31.37 -13.17 -17.36
C ARG A 34 -30.56 -14.35 -16.83
N PRO A 35 -30.01 -14.31 -15.61
CA PRO A 35 -29.44 -15.51 -15.00
C PRO A 35 -30.56 -16.54 -14.83
N LYS A 36 -30.38 -17.72 -15.44
CA LYS A 36 -31.25 -18.88 -15.22
C LYS A 36 -31.19 -19.27 -13.75
N ALA A 37 -32.35 -19.32 -13.11
CA ALA A 37 -32.51 -19.88 -11.77
C ALA A 37 -31.95 -21.32 -11.75
N GLN A 38 -31.01 -21.57 -10.85
CA GLN A 38 -30.53 -22.92 -10.55
C GLN A 38 -31.63 -23.70 -9.81
N PRO A 39 -31.78 -25.00 -10.09
CA PRO A 39 -32.75 -25.83 -9.39
C PRO A 39 -32.31 -26.04 -7.93
N GLU A 40 -33.30 -25.92 -7.06
CA GLU A 40 -33.28 -26.18 -5.62
C GLU A 40 -32.80 -27.62 -5.35
N VAL A 41 -31.62 -27.76 -4.73
CA VAL A 41 -31.07 -29.07 -4.35
C VAL A 41 -31.66 -29.46 -3.00
N LYS A 42 -32.45 -30.54 -3.02
CA LYS A 42 -32.95 -31.25 -1.85
C LYS A 42 -31.79 -31.80 -1.03
N VAL A 43 -31.79 -31.50 0.26
CA VAL A 43 -30.92 -32.14 1.25
C VAL A 43 -31.48 -33.52 1.54
N GLU A 44 -30.75 -34.56 1.12
CA GLU A 44 -30.98 -35.94 1.53
C GLU A 44 -29.82 -36.39 2.42
N LYS A 45 -30.22 -37.02 3.52
CA LYS A 45 -29.45 -37.41 4.68
C LYS A 45 -28.82 -38.79 4.43
N ASP A 46 -27.74 -39.05 5.14
CA ASP A 46 -27.14 -40.36 5.41
C ASP A 46 -26.21 -40.94 4.32
N ALA A 47 -24.91 -40.68 4.48
CA ALA A 47 -23.85 -41.62 4.10
C ALA A 47 -22.68 -41.48 5.10
N GLU A 48 -22.57 -42.49 5.94
CA GLU A 48 -21.48 -42.78 6.86
C GLU A 48 -20.16 -42.91 6.09
N VAL A 49 -19.20 -42.02 6.36
CA VAL A 49 -17.84 -42.08 5.80
C VAL A 49 -16.85 -42.41 6.91
N SER A 50 -16.37 -43.64 6.85
CA SER A 50 -15.24 -44.23 7.56
C SER A 50 -14.05 -43.27 7.70
N GLU A 51 -13.67 -42.98 8.93
CA GLU A 51 -12.44 -42.28 9.29
C GLU A 51 -11.19 -43.06 8.84
N THR A 52 -10.56 -42.60 7.77
CA THR A 52 -9.15 -42.92 7.50
C THR A 52 -8.30 -41.76 8.01
N LYS A 53 -7.59 -42.01 9.12
CA LYS A 53 -6.59 -41.09 9.69
C LYS A 53 -5.52 -40.80 8.64
N LYS A 54 -5.60 -39.62 8.02
CA LYS A 54 -4.46 -39.03 7.31
C LYS A 54 -3.53 -38.42 8.36
N ASP A 55 -2.30 -38.92 8.33
CA ASP A 55 -1.15 -38.43 9.08
C ASP A 55 -0.97 -36.91 8.83
N PRO A 56 -0.94 -36.04 9.87
CA PRO A 56 -0.66 -34.64 9.67
C PRO A 56 0.80 -34.50 9.26
N GLY A 57 1.01 -34.04 8.02
CA GLY A 57 2.34 -33.71 7.51
C GLY A 57 3.09 -32.71 8.40
N PRO A 58 4.40 -32.55 8.19
CA PRO A 58 5.25 -31.71 9.05
C PRO A 58 4.63 -30.33 9.25
N LYS A 59 4.27 -30.04 10.49
CA LYS A 59 3.81 -28.73 10.92
C LYS A 59 4.99 -27.79 10.71
N GLU A 60 4.94 -26.91 9.71
CA GLU A 60 5.93 -25.84 9.55
C GLU A 60 6.04 -25.11 10.89
N GLU A 61 7.18 -25.25 11.57
CA GLU A 61 7.45 -24.50 12.79
C GLU A 61 7.55 -23.03 12.40
N LEU A 62 6.62 -22.23 12.93
CA LEU A 62 6.67 -20.78 12.78
C LEU A 62 8.04 -20.28 13.28
N PRO A 63 8.67 -19.33 12.57
CA PRO A 63 9.95 -18.78 13.00
C PRO A 63 9.85 -18.27 14.44
N SER A 64 10.85 -18.63 15.26
CA SER A 64 10.87 -18.23 16.66
C SER A 64 11.04 -16.72 16.79
N ILE A 65 10.20 -16.10 17.60
CA ILE A 65 10.28 -14.68 17.91
C ILE A 65 11.50 -14.46 18.81
N LYS A 66 12.43 -13.59 18.38
CA LYS A 66 13.60 -13.19 19.17
C LYS A 66 13.19 -12.22 20.29
N ASP A 67 13.98 -12.10 21.35
CA ASP A 67 13.76 -11.11 22.42
C ASP A 67 13.83 -9.66 21.89
N SER A 68 14.74 -9.44 20.93
CA SER A 68 14.89 -8.18 20.20
C SER A 68 15.47 -8.46 18.82
N ALA A 69 15.24 -7.53 17.88
CA ALA A 69 15.80 -7.58 16.54
C ALA A 69 15.92 -6.17 15.95
N ILE A 70 16.90 -5.96 15.08
CA ILE A 70 17.06 -4.73 14.31
C ILE A 70 17.66 -5.06 12.94
N LEU A 71 17.06 -4.51 11.89
CA LEU A 71 17.44 -4.72 10.49
C LEU A 71 18.16 -3.47 9.97
N PRO A 72 19.16 -3.61 9.09
CA PRO A 72 19.94 -2.49 8.58
C PRO A 72 19.23 -1.73 7.44
N VAL A 73 17.96 -1.35 7.64
CA VAL A 73 17.20 -0.56 6.66
C VAL A 73 17.76 0.88 6.59
N PRO A 74 18.22 1.36 5.42
CA PRO A 74 18.71 2.72 5.27
C PRO A 74 17.58 3.74 5.40
N PHE A 75 17.93 5.00 5.65
CA PHE A 75 16.98 6.06 5.96
C PHE A 75 16.91 7.13 4.87
N THR A 76 15.71 7.68 4.64
CA THR A 76 15.50 8.96 3.95
C THR A 76 14.30 9.68 4.53
N LEU A 77 14.29 11.02 4.41
CA LEU A 77 13.09 11.84 4.58
C LEU A 77 12.18 11.72 3.35
N GLN A 78 10.87 11.91 3.52
CA GLN A 78 9.93 12.02 2.40
C GLN A 78 10.16 13.28 1.57
N GLY A 79 10.64 14.36 2.19
CA GLY A 79 11.07 15.59 1.53
C GLY A 79 12.58 15.74 1.53
N PRO A 80 13.33 14.97 0.71
CA PRO A 80 14.75 15.21 0.53
C PRO A 80 15.02 16.66 0.13
N LEU A 81 16.24 17.14 0.41
CA LEU A 81 16.64 18.53 0.15
C LEU A 81 15.80 19.56 0.92
N ASN A 82 15.00 19.13 1.91
CA ASN A 82 14.02 19.94 2.64
C ASN A 82 12.93 20.56 1.74
N ASN A 83 12.50 19.85 0.69
CA ASN A 83 11.53 20.36 -0.28
C ASN A 83 10.17 19.64 -0.19
N LEU A 84 9.38 19.96 0.84
CA LEU A 84 8.04 19.38 1.01
C LEU A 84 7.05 19.84 -0.07
N ASN A 85 7.24 20.99 -0.71
CA ASN A 85 6.33 21.46 -1.77
C ASN A 85 6.23 20.48 -2.95
N ILE A 86 7.29 19.69 -3.21
CA ILE A 86 7.29 18.65 -4.25
C ILE A 86 6.85 17.29 -3.70
N HIS A 87 7.05 17.08 -2.40
CA HIS A 87 7.07 15.77 -1.75
C HIS A 87 6.11 15.65 -0.55
N GLU A 88 5.08 16.49 -0.51
CA GLU A 88 4.09 16.50 0.57
C GLU A 88 3.42 15.12 0.72
N GLU A 89 3.18 14.44 -0.40
CA GLU A 89 2.53 13.13 -0.48
C GLU A 89 3.52 11.96 -0.73
N SER A 90 4.84 12.20 -0.67
CA SER A 90 5.82 11.17 -1.05
C SER A 90 6.20 10.19 0.08
N CYS A 91 5.30 9.94 1.04
CA CYS A 91 5.62 9.11 2.20
C CYS A 91 5.69 7.62 1.86
N GLU A 92 4.81 7.16 0.96
CA GLU A 92 4.81 5.85 0.34
C GLU A 92 6.08 5.60 -0.47
N GLU A 93 6.50 6.57 -1.29
CA GLU A 93 7.73 6.48 -2.08
C GLU A 93 8.96 6.40 -1.18
N ALA A 94 9.02 7.21 -0.11
CA ALA A 94 10.13 7.14 0.82
C ALA A 94 10.21 5.78 1.54
N ALA A 95 9.06 5.25 1.98
CA ALA A 95 8.98 3.92 2.58
C ALA A 95 9.39 2.82 1.58
N ALA A 96 8.87 2.88 0.36
CA ALA A 96 9.22 1.96 -0.72
C ALA A 96 10.71 2.02 -1.07
N LEU A 97 11.30 3.22 -1.10
CA LEU A 97 12.73 3.42 -1.38
C LEU A 97 13.63 2.82 -0.31
N MET A 98 13.32 3.07 0.96
CA MET A 98 14.06 2.48 2.08
C MET A 98 13.99 0.95 2.04
N TYR A 99 12.81 0.40 1.79
CA TYR A 99 12.61 -1.04 1.68
C TYR A 99 13.33 -1.62 0.45
N HIS A 100 13.26 -0.95 -0.70
CA HIS A 100 13.99 -1.32 -1.92
C HIS A 100 15.48 -1.49 -1.66
N TYR A 101 16.13 -0.50 -1.05
CA TYR A 101 17.56 -0.59 -0.76
C TYR A 101 17.91 -1.67 0.27
N PHE A 102 17.00 -1.93 1.22
CA PHE A 102 17.14 -3.08 2.10
C PHE A 102 17.15 -4.40 1.30
N LEU A 103 16.21 -4.61 0.36
CA LEU A 103 16.15 -5.81 -0.48
C LEU A 103 17.34 -5.93 -1.45
N GLU A 104 17.89 -4.81 -1.90
CA GLU A 104 19.12 -4.79 -2.70
C GLU A 104 20.39 -5.01 -1.89
N GLY A 105 20.30 -5.12 -0.57
CA GLY A 105 21.47 -5.31 0.30
C GLY A 105 22.35 -4.06 0.42
N GLN A 106 21.84 -2.89 -0.01
CA GLN A 106 22.55 -1.62 0.03
C GLN A 106 22.12 -0.83 1.27
N TYR A 107 22.78 -1.13 2.39
CA TYR A 107 22.45 -0.53 3.69
C TYR A 107 23.19 0.77 3.98
N THR A 108 24.26 1.06 3.23
CA THR A 108 25.09 2.25 3.44
C THR A 108 25.47 2.94 2.14
N PHE A 109 25.68 4.25 2.24
CA PHE A 109 26.02 5.15 1.15
C PHE A 109 27.22 6.00 1.60
N GLY A 110 28.42 5.63 1.17
CA GLY A 110 29.64 6.32 1.60
C GLY A 110 29.88 6.26 3.12
N GLY A 111 29.50 5.17 3.77
CA GLY A 111 29.62 4.98 5.22
C GLY A 111 28.45 5.52 6.05
N SER A 112 27.47 6.18 5.44
CA SER A 112 26.23 6.64 6.08
C SER A 112 25.08 5.65 5.88
N THR A 113 24.21 5.47 6.86
CA THR A 113 22.92 4.76 6.72
C THR A 113 21.84 5.60 6.04
N VAL A 114 22.11 6.88 5.82
CA VAL A 114 21.20 7.81 5.14
C VAL A 114 21.43 7.79 3.63
N ILE A 115 20.36 7.56 2.88
CA ILE A 115 20.35 7.66 1.41
C ILE A 115 20.68 9.11 1.03
N PRO A 116 21.64 9.36 0.11
CA PRO A 116 22.00 10.71 -0.30
C PRO A 116 20.75 11.51 -0.74
N PRO A 117 20.50 12.71 -0.21
CA PRO A 117 19.24 13.42 -0.45
C PRO A 117 18.93 13.65 -1.94
N GLN A 118 19.92 13.92 -2.78
CA GLN A 118 19.71 14.06 -4.21
C GLN A 118 19.24 12.76 -4.86
N LYS A 119 19.85 11.62 -4.48
CA LYS A 119 19.48 10.30 -4.97
C LYS A 119 18.06 9.94 -4.55
N ALA A 120 17.71 10.21 -3.29
CA ALA A 120 16.38 10.01 -2.77
C ALA A 120 15.34 10.86 -3.52
N ASN A 121 15.63 12.15 -3.75
CA ASN A 121 14.79 13.06 -4.54
C ASN A 121 14.51 12.50 -5.95
N ASP A 122 15.56 12.11 -6.67
CA ASP A 122 15.44 11.69 -8.07
C ASP A 122 14.62 10.41 -8.21
N GLU A 123 14.80 9.45 -7.30
CA GLU A 123 14.06 8.18 -7.30
C GLU A 123 12.61 8.34 -6.84
N MET A 124 12.34 9.21 -5.85
CA MET A 124 10.96 9.55 -5.46
C MET A 124 10.22 10.27 -6.57
N ILE A 125 10.86 11.21 -7.29
CA ILE A 125 10.26 11.85 -8.46
C ILE A 125 9.96 10.82 -9.56
N ALA A 126 10.84 9.84 -9.78
CA ALA A 126 10.61 8.77 -10.76
C ALA A 126 9.40 7.90 -10.38
N MET A 127 9.28 7.51 -9.11
CA MET A 127 8.13 6.78 -8.57
C MET A 127 6.84 7.57 -8.69
N LYS A 128 6.82 8.83 -8.25
CA LYS A 128 5.68 9.76 -8.39
C LYS A 128 5.24 9.90 -9.85
N ASN A 129 6.17 10.11 -10.77
CA ASN A 129 5.86 10.21 -12.20
C ASN A 129 5.27 8.90 -12.74
N TRP A 130 5.74 7.76 -12.24
CA TRP A 130 5.17 6.46 -12.59
C TRP A 130 3.74 6.33 -12.04
N GLN A 131 3.48 6.73 -10.79
CA GLN A 131 2.12 6.73 -10.22
C GLN A 131 1.18 7.62 -11.04
N VAL A 132 1.58 8.85 -11.36
CA VAL A 132 0.78 9.76 -12.19
C VAL A 132 0.50 9.16 -13.57
N LYS A 133 1.49 8.49 -14.19
CA LYS A 133 1.30 7.86 -15.50
C LYS A 133 0.34 6.66 -15.45
N ASN A 134 0.38 5.84 -14.39
CA ASN A 134 -0.36 4.57 -14.33
C ASN A 134 -1.70 4.68 -13.58
N TYR A 135 -1.79 5.57 -12.60
CA TYR A 135 -2.96 5.80 -11.74
C TYR A 135 -3.65 7.14 -12.01
N GLY A 136 -3.03 8.02 -12.81
CA GLY A 136 -3.54 9.35 -13.17
C GLY A 136 -3.23 10.45 -12.16
N VAL A 137 -2.78 10.08 -10.96
CA VAL A 137 -2.44 10.96 -9.82
C VAL A 137 -1.34 10.31 -8.95
N GLU A 138 -0.83 11.03 -7.96
CA GLU A 138 -0.05 10.50 -6.82
C GLU A 138 -1.02 10.40 -5.62
N PRO A 139 -1.64 9.22 -5.35
CA PRO A 139 -2.62 9.08 -4.28
C PRO A 139 -1.99 8.52 -2.99
N ASP A 140 -2.61 8.81 -1.85
CA ASP A 140 -2.45 7.99 -0.63
C ASP A 140 -2.67 6.52 -0.99
N LEU A 141 -1.71 5.64 -0.68
CA LEU A 141 -1.85 4.21 -0.95
C LEU A 141 -2.27 3.47 0.32
N SER A 142 -3.35 2.69 0.21
CA SER A 142 -3.62 1.65 1.20
C SER A 142 -2.46 0.65 1.24
N ILE A 143 -2.32 -0.08 2.33
CA ILE A 143 -1.22 -1.05 2.50
C ILE A 143 -1.15 -2.09 1.38
N GLU A 144 -2.30 -2.59 0.94
CA GLU A 144 -2.38 -3.49 -0.21
C GLU A 144 -1.94 -2.82 -1.52
N LYS A 145 -2.37 -1.57 -1.74
CA LYS A 145 -1.96 -0.81 -2.92
C LYS A 145 -0.48 -0.44 -2.90
N LEU A 146 0.12 -0.21 -1.73
CA LEU A 146 1.55 0.01 -1.58
C LEU A 146 2.34 -1.26 -1.96
N GLY A 147 1.90 -2.43 -1.52
CA GLY A 147 2.46 -3.71 -1.96
C GLY A 147 2.35 -3.90 -3.49
N LEU A 148 1.17 -3.63 -4.05
CA LEU A 148 0.95 -3.68 -5.50
C LEU A 148 1.82 -2.68 -6.26
N PHE A 149 1.99 -1.47 -5.74
CA PHE A 149 2.85 -0.44 -6.32
C PHE A 149 4.31 -0.93 -6.36
N MET A 150 4.83 -1.47 -5.26
CA MET A 150 6.20 -2.01 -5.22
C MET A 150 6.36 -3.22 -6.14
N GLN A 151 5.34 -4.07 -6.29
CA GLN A 151 5.34 -5.14 -7.30
C GLN A 151 5.39 -4.59 -8.73
N GLN A 152 4.56 -3.60 -9.05
CA GLN A 152 4.46 -3.07 -10.41
C GLN A 152 5.67 -2.19 -10.81
N TYR A 153 6.25 -1.47 -9.85
CA TYR A 153 7.38 -0.57 -10.08
C TYR A 153 8.73 -1.30 -10.03
N TYR A 154 8.96 -2.12 -9.02
CA TYR A 154 10.24 -2.81 -8.80
C TYR A 154 10.25 -4.28 -9.23
N GLY A 155 9.08 -4.91 -9.47
CA GLY A 155 8.99 -6.33 -9.80
C GLY A 155 8.99 -7.26 -8.58
N TYR A 156 8.79 -6.73 -7.37
CA TYR A 156 8.80 -7.49 -6.13
C TYR A 156 7.51 -8.29 -5.89
N ASN A 157 7.59 -9.25 -4.96
CA ASN A 157 6.44 -9.93 -4.40
C ASN A 157 6.04 -9.24 -3.09
N TYR A 158 4.75 -9.31 -2.72
CA TYR A 158 4.28 -8.76 -1.45
C TYR A 158 3.25 -9.67 -0.80
N ASN A 159 3.21 -9.64 0.53
CA ASN A 159 2.16 -10.28 1.33
C ASN A 159 1.55 -9.24 2.27
N THR A 160 0.23 -9.14 2.25
CA THR A 160 -0.52 -8.34 3.21
C THR A 160 -1.08 -9.20 4.32
N PHE A 161 -1.08 -8.65 5.53
CA PHE A 161 -1.66 -9.28 6.71
C PHE A 161 -2.73 -8.38 7.27
N LYS A 162 -3.79 -8.98 7.82
CA LYS A 162 -4.93 -8.27 8.41
C LYS A 162 -5.09 -8.67 9.86
N ASN A 163 -5.69 -7.77 10.65
CA ASN A 163 -5.86 -7.94 12.10
C ASN A 163 -4.53 -8.20 12.82
N ILE A 164 -3.47 -7.53 12.37
CA ILE A 164 -2.12 -7.79 12.85
C ILE A 164 -2.00 -7.53 14.35
N THR A 165 -1.15 -8.33 14.99
CA THR A 165 -0.78 -8.21 16.40
C THR A 165 0.69 -7.80 16.55
N ARG A 166 1.09 -7.46 17.77
CA ARG A 166 2.50 -7.21 18.13
C ARG A 166 3.39 -8.38 17.72
N ASP A 167 2.92 -9.61 17.94
CA ASP A 167 3.72 -10.81 17.69
C ASP A 167 3.90 -11.08 16.20
N ASP A 168 2.96 -10.65 15.35
CA ASP A 168 3.11 -10.77 13.90
C ASP A 168 4.22 -9.85 13.38
N ILE A 169 4.24 -8.59 13.83
CA ILE A 169 5.33 -7.65 13.51
C ILE A 169 6.68 -8.22 13.99
N LYS A 170 6.73 -8.71 15.23
CA LYS A 170 7.97 -9.29 15.78
C LYS A 170 8.45 -10.52 15.02
N ARG A 171 7.53 -11.36 14.56
CA ARG A 171 7.84 -12.58 13.82
C ARG A 171 8.49 -12.25 12.49
N GLU A 172 7.92 -11.32 11.74
CA GLU A 172 8.46 -10.86 10.47
C GLU A 172 9.84 -10.21 10.65
N VAL A 173 9.97 -9.30 11.61
CA VAL A 173 11.25 -8.63 11.88
C VAL A 173 12.31 -9.62 12.39
N SER A 174 11.91 -10.62 13.20
CA SER A 174 12.81 -11.70 13.63
C SER A 174 13.31 -12.54 12.46
N ALA A 175 12.44 -12.76 11.46
CA ALA A 175 12.73 -13.51 10.26
C ALA A 175 13.57 -12.73 9.23
N GLY A 176 13.84 -11.44 9.48
CA GLY A 176 14.62 -10.60 8.59
C GLY A 176 13.79 -9.73 7.65
N ASN A 177 12.48 -9.64 7.85
CA ASN A 177 11.57 -8.85 7.02
C ASN A 177 11.23 -7.52 7.71
N PRO A 178 11.60 -6.36 7.15
CA PRO A 178 11.02 -5.10 7.56
C PRO A 178 9.51 -5.13 7.31
N VAL A 179 8.76 -4.33 8.05
CA VAL A 179 7.30 -4.31 7.97
C VAL A 179 6.85 -2.88 7.69
N LEU A 180 5.97 -2.69 6.70
CA LEU A 180 5.32 -1.40 6.45
C LEU A 180 3.95 -1.39 7.10
N VAL A 181 3.67 -0.35 7.89
CA VAL A 181 2.36 -0.17 8.54
C VAL A 181 1.81 1.24 8.30
N PRO A 182 0.48 1.38 8.19
CA PRO A 182 -0.19 2.65 8.00
C PRO A 182 -0.53 3.26 9.37
N VAL A 183 -0.34 4.57 9.52
CA VAL A 183 -0.61 5.26 10.78
C VAL A 183 -1.20 6.64 10.53
N MET A 184 -1.80 7.24 11.57
CA MET A 184 -2.04 8.69 11.63
C MET A 184 -0.95 9.39 12.44
N THR A 185 -0.35 10.43 11.86
CA THR A 185 0.83 11.11 12.42
C THR A 185 0.61 11.67 13.83
N HIS A 186 -0.57 12.23 14.14
CA HIS A 186 -0.84 12.77 15.48
C HIS A 186 -0.95 11.70 16.57
N SER A 187 -1.38 10.50 16.19
CA SER A 187 -1.55 9.40 17.14
C SER A 187 -0.21 8.77 17.54
N LEU A 188 0.87 9.05 16.78
CA LEU A 188 2.24 8.69 17.15
C LEU A 188 2.77 9.51 18.34
N LYS A 189 2.11 10.62 18.70
CA LYS A 189 2.53 11.52 19.80
C LYS A 189 3.98 12.00 19.66
N ASN A 190 4.51 12.04 18.44
CA ASN A 190 5.84 12.53 18.16
C ASN A 190 5.79 14.06 17.98
N PRO A 191 6.48 14.85 18.84
CA PRO A 191 6.42 16.32 18.80
C PRO A 191 7.05 16.94 17.54
N MET A 192 7.73 16.14 16.72
CA MET A 192 8.27 16.58 15.44
C MET A 192 7.18 16.74 14.37
N TYR A 193 6.01 16.12 14.55
CA TYR A 193 4.88 16.34 13.66
C TYR A 193 4.20 17.68 13.94
N GLY A 194 3.78 18.33 12.86
CA GLY A 194 3.05 19.60 12.90
C GLY A 194 1.60 19.45 13.33
N ARG A 195 0.83 20.53 13.14
CA ARG A 195 -0.59 20.61 13.54
C ARG A 195 -1.53 19.81 12.63
N GLU A 196 -1.08 19.38 11.46
CA GLU A 196 -1.89 18.61 10.53
C GLU A 196 -1.81 17.12 10.83
N ASN A 197 -2.97 16.46 10.88
CA ASN A 197 -3.06 15.02 11.10
C ASN A 197 -3.19 14.32 9.75
N THR A 198 -2.13 13.63 9.34
CA THR A 198 -2.00 13.04 8.01
C THR A 198 -1.87 11.53 8.10
N TYR A 199 -2.30 10.86 7.03
CA TYR A 199 -1.96 9.47 6.81
C TYR A 199 -0.46 9.35 6.58
N HIS A 200 0.15 8.27 7.05
CA HIS A 200 1.58 8.05 6.90
C HIS A 200 1.93 6.56 6.90
N ILE A 201 3.09 6.23 6.33
CA ILE A 201 3.67 4.88 6.35
C ILE A 201 4.92 4.87 7.22
N LEU A 202 4.95 3.99 8.22
CA LEU A 202 6.16 3.69 8.97
C LEU A 202 6.86 2.45 8.42
N VAL A 203 8.19 2.53 8.32
CA VAL A 203 9.02 1.35 8.08
C VAL A 203 9.49 0.79 9.42
N ILE A 204 8.85 -0.27 9.90
CA ILE A 204 9.30 -0.99 11.09
C ILE A 204 10.50 -1.86 10.72
N LYS A 205 11.63 -1.61 11.38
CA LYS A 205 12.90 -2.30 11.13
C LYS A 205 13.43 -3.04 12.35
N GLY A 206 12.80 -2.88 13.51
CA GLY A 206 13.29 -3.48 14.74
C GLY A 206 12.30 -3.41 15.88
N TYR A 207 12.66 -4.07 16.97
CA TYR A 207 11.97 -3.95 18.24
C TYR A 207 12.86 -4.38 19.40
N ASN A 208 12.49 -3.93 20.59
CA ASN A 208 12.98 -4.45 21.86
C ASN A 208 11.79 -4.86 22.76
N ALA A 209 12.06 -5.13 24.04
CA ALA A 209 11.03 -5.57 24.96
C ALA A 209 9.90 -4.54 25.17
N GLN A 210 10.18 -3.23 25.03
CA GLN A 210 9.25 -2.13 25.30
C GLN A 210 8.72 -1.47 24.02
N ASN A 211 9.56 -1.33 23.00
CA ASN A 211 9.32 -0.46 21.87
C ASN A 211 9.46 -1.18 20.53
N VAL A 212 8.77 -0.65 19.52
CA VAL A 212 9.07 -0.84 18.11
C VAL A 212 10.11 0.21 17.67
N ILE A 213 11.00 -0.16 16.75
CA ILE A 213 12.02 0.71 16.16
C ILE A 213 11.69 0.90 14.69
N THR A 214 11.55 2.15 14.25
CA THR A 214 11.08 2.51 12.91
C THR A 214 12.07 3.43 12.20
N ASN A 215 12.01 3.45 10.87
CA ASN A 215 12.39 4.61 10.09
C ASN A 215 11.10 5.36 9.73
N ASP A 216 10.97 6.57 10.24
CA ASP A 216 9.84 7.47 10.02
C ASP A 216 10.26 8.60 9.06
N ALA A 217 9.74 8.57 7.83
CA ALA A 217 10.16 9.49 6.77
C ALA A 217 9.50 10.88 6.85
N GLY A 218 8.41 11.00 7.61
CA GLY A 218 7.67 12.27 7.78
C GLY A 218 8.44 13.28 8.63
N VAL A 219 9.40 12.80 9.42
CA VAL A 219 10.25 13.59 10.30
C VAL A 219 11.70 13.10 10.21
N ARG A 220 12.64 13.72 10.92
CA ARG A 220 14.03 13.20 11.06
C ARG A 220 14.08 11.97 11.98
N GLY A 221 13.30 10.94 11.65
CA GLY A 221 12.98 9.78 12.49
C GLY A 221 13.74 8.51 12.13
N GLU A 222 15.05 8.62 11.91
CA GLU A 222 15.91 7.43 11.78
C GLU A 222 15.98 6.69 13.12
N ASN A 223 15.65 5.39 13.11
CA ASN A 223 15.55 4.57 14.33
C ASN A 223 14.61 5.16 15.40
N GLN A 224 13.54 5.87 14.98
CA GLN A 224 12.54 6.40 15.89
C GLN A 224 11.83 5.26 16.63
N GLU A 225 11.80 5.35 17.95
CA GLU A 225 11.13 4.38 18.80
C GLU A 225 9.72 4.84 19.17
N TYR A 226 8.79 3.88 19.17
CA TYR A 226 7.43 4.04 19.67
C TYR A 226 7.10 2.90 20.62
N SER A 227 6.37 3.18 21.70
CA SER A 227 5.78 2.09 22.50
C SER A 227 4.76 1.35 21.65
N TRP A 228 4.54 0.07 21.95
CA TRP A 228 3.55 -0.74 21.23
C TRP A 228 2.14 -0.14 21.28
N ASP A 229 1.74 0.41 22.41
CA ASP A 229 0.43 1.06 22.56
C ASP A 229 0.30 2.32 21.69
N ILE A 230 1.37 3.10 21.56
CA ILE A 230 1.39 4.27 20.66
C ILE A 230 1.30 3.82 19.20
N LEU A 231 2.08 2.81 18.81
CA LEU A 231 2.05 2.28 17.44
C LEU A 231 0.63 1.80 17.08
N PHE A 232 0.05 0.91 17.90
CA PHE A 232 -1.27 0.35 17.60
C PHE A 232 -2.38 1.38 17.69
N GLY A 233 -2.30 2.34 18.62
CA GLY A 233 -3.20 3.49 18.63
C GLY A 233 -3.15 4.30 17.34
N ALA A 234 -1.96 4.48 16.76
CA ALA A 234 -1.80 5.17 15.49
C ALA A 234 -2.26 4.37 14.27
N ILE A 235 -2.09 3.04 14.28
CA ILE A 235 -2.62 2.12 13.25
C ILE A 235 -4.16 2.09 13.30
N ASP A 236 -4.75 2.12 14.49
CA ASP A 236 -6.22 2.16 14.63
C ASP A 236 -6.79 3.50 14.16
N ALA A 237 -6.07 4.59 14.43
CA ALA A 237 -6.52 5.94 14.09
C ALA A 237 -6.61 6.19 12.58
N GLN A 238 -5.91 5.44 11.73
CA GLN A 238 -6.00 5.64 10.26
C GLN A 238 -7.25 4.99 9.65
N THR A 239 -7.89 4.04 10.33
CA THR A 239 -9.02 3.27 9.78
C THR A 239 -10.14 4.15 9.22
N PRO A 240 -10.61 5.22 9.89
CA PRO A 240 -11.65 6.08 9.33
C PRO A 240 -11.24 6.83 8.06
N LYS A 241 -9.93 7.09 7.86
CA LYS A 241 -9.38 7.82 6.71
C LYS A 241 -9.25 6.91 5.49
N MET A 242 -8.73 5.69 5.66
CA MET A 242 -8.43 4.78 4.54
C MET A 242 -9.42 3.63 4.37
N GLY A 243 -10.27 3.36 5.35
CA GLY A 243 -11.21 2.24 5.33
C GLY A 243 -10.55 0.86 5.49
N GLN A 244 -9.31 0.81 5.99
CA GLN A 244 -8.58 -0.43 6.26
C GLN A 244 -8.34 -0.63 7.76
N GLY A 245 -8.31 -1.89 8.19
CA GLY A 245 -8.07 -2.25 9.58
C GLY A 245 -6.59 -2.18 9.96
N ARG A 246 -6.22 -2.95 10.99
CA ARG A 246 -4.82 -3.20 11.34
C ARG A 246 -4.19 -4.08 10.27
N GLU A 247 -3.50 -3.46 9.33
CA GLU A 247 -2.86 -4.14 8.20
C GLU A 247 -1.37 -3.83 8.16
N MET A 248 -0.58 -4.79 7.67
CA MET A 248 0.82 -4.58 7.33
C MET A 248 1.14 -5.23 5.99
N VAL A 249 2.22 -4.78 5.36
CA VAL A 249 2.79 -5.44 4.18
C VAL A 249 4.27 -5.72 4.40
N ILE A 250 4.68 -6.91 3.95
CA ILE A 250 6.08 -7.26 3.73
C ILE A 250 6.30 -7.41 2.23
N VAL A 251 7.53 -7.12 1.80
CA VAL A 251 7.95 -7.19 0.40
C VAL A 251 9.19 -8.07 0.28
N THR A 252 9.25 -8.89 -0.76
CA THR A 252 10.38 -9.79 -1.06
C THR A 252 10.75 -9.70 -2.54
N LYS A 253 11.96 -10.17 -2.88
CA LYS A 253 12.37 -10.36 -4.28
C LYS A 253 11.52 -11.43 -4.98
#